data_AF-A0A383DRK6-F1
#
_entry.id   AF-A0A383DRK6-F1
#
_cell.length_a   1.000
_cell.length_b   1.000
_cell.length_c   1.000
_cell.angle_alpha   90.00
_cell.angle_beta   90.00
_cell.angle_gamma   90.00
#
_symmetry.space_group_name_H-M   'P 1'
#
loop_
_entity.id
_entity.type
_entity.pdbx_description
1 polymer ?
#
loop_
_entity_poly.entity_id
_entity_poly.type
_entity_poly.pdbx_seq_one_letter_code
_entity_poly.pdbx_strand_id
1 'polypeptide(L)'
;MLKNKEGYIMKLDEIAKLIGGTVKGDGNLDIADIRSIEDAENGHITFMTNRKYLDQLQKGRASAVIVEKEMDTDKSQIIVVNPALAFARVLAHFYPETRPEPQVAPTAVLGKNVKLGKDVTVSPLVVVGDNVTIGDETVLHPGVVIGDRCRIGNGGILHPNVTLYQGTVIGNH
;
A
#
# COMPACT_ATOMS: atom_id res chain seq x y z
N MET A 1 -7.04 14.35 3.85
CA MET A 1 -8.32 13.72 4.27
C MET A 1 -8.12 13.16 5.67
N LEU A 2 -9.00 13.52 6.60
CA LEU A 2 -8.78 13.38 8.04
C LEU A 2 -8.90 11.91 8.50
N LYS A 3 -7.84 11.41 9.14
CA LYS A 3 -7.84 10.16 9.92
C LYS A 3 -8.77 10.32 11.13
N ASN A 4 -9.92 9.67 11.12
CA ASN A 4 -10.68 9.43 12.35
C ASN A 4 -10.35 8.03 12.88
N LYS A 5 -10.31 7.92 14.21
CA LYS A 5 -10.03 6.70 14.98
C LYS A 5 -11.14 5.62 14.92
N GLU A 6 -11.98 5.65 13.89
CA GLU A 6 -13.03 4.66 13.63
C GLU A 6 -12.70 3.99 12.30
N GLY A 7 -12.55 2.65 12.32
CA GLY A 7 -12.15 1.86 11.15
C GLY A 7 -13.07 2.10 9.96
N TYR A 8 -12.49 2.14 8.76
CA TYR A 8 -13.23 2.32 7.52
C TYR A 8 -14.12 1.09 7.30
N ILE A 9 -15.44 1.23 7.43
CA ILE A 9 -16.40 0.18 7.10
C ILE A 9 -16.87 0.39 5.66
N MET A 10 -16.81 -0.66 4.85
CA MET A 10 -17.20 -0.64 3.45
C MET A 10 -18.18 -1.79 3.15
N LYS A 11 -19.14 -1.55 2.26
CA LYS A 11 -20.06 -2.62 1.82
C LYS A 11 -19.33 -3.61 0.91
N LEU A 12 -19.68 -4.89 0.99
CA LEU A 12 -19.09 -5.93 0.15
C LEU A 12 -19.22 -5.62 -1.36
N ASP A 13 -20.34 -5.03 -1.79
CA ASP A 13 -20.54 -4.56 -3.17
C ASP A 13 -19.56 -3.45 -3.59
N GLU A 14 -19.19 -2.56 -2.67
CA GLU A 14 -18.22 -1.50 -2.94
C GLU A 14 -16.81 -2.09 -3.07
N ILE A 15 -16.46 -3.07 -2.23
CA ILE A 15 -15.22 -3.83 -2.35
C ILE A 15 -15.20 -4.56 -3.70
N ALA A 16 -16.30 -5.20 -4.10
CA ALA A 16 -16.38 -5.90 -5.37
C ALA A 16 -16.17 -4.95 -6.56
N LYS A 17 -16.76 -3.76 -6.54
CA LYS A 17 -16.49 -2.72 -7.54
C LYS A 17 -15.03 -2.28 -7.56
N LEU A 18 -14.41 -2.09 -6.39
CA LEU A 18 -13.00 -1.72 -6.26
C LEU A 18 -12.05 -2.74 -6.93
N ILE A 19 -12.34 -4.03 -6.80
CA ILE A 19 -11.49 -5.11 -7.33
C ILE A 19 -11.96 -5.68 -8.67
N GLY A 20 -13.07 -5.18 -9.23
CA GLY A 20 -13.65 -5.67 -10.49
C GLY A 20 -14.22 -7.09 -10.37
N GLY A 21 -14.80 -7.42 -9.21
CA GLY A 21 -15.40 -8.72 -8.92
C GLY A 21 -16.91 -8.73 -8.96
N THR A 22 -17.49 -9.93 -8.93
CA THR A 22 -18.94 -10.15 -8.82
C THR A 22 -19.27 -10.74 -7.46
N VAL A 23 -20.26 -10.17 -6.78
CA VAL A 23 -20.72 -10.68 -5.48
C VAL A 23 -21.67 -11.86 -5.67
N LYS A 24 -21.49 -12.91 -4.86
CA LYS A 24 -22.45 -13.98 -4.63
C LYS A 24 -22.76 -14.06 -3.13
N GLY A 25 -24.02 -13.91 -2.76
CA GLY A 25 -24.45 -13.81 -1.35
C GLY A 25 -24.98 -12.41 -1.04
N ASP A 26 -24.81 -11.96 0.21
CA ASP A 26 -25.21 -10.62 0.65
C ASP A 26 -24.12 -9.57 0.36
N GLY A 27 -24.40 -8.68 -0.59
CA GLY A 27 -23.54 -7.55 -0.96
C GLY A 27 -23.59 -6.36 0.00
N ASN A 28 -24.56 -6.32 0.91
CA ASN A 28 -24.74 -5.24 1.89
C ASN A 28 -24.00 -5.49 3.21
N LEU A 29 -23.21 -6.58 3.29
CA LEU A 29 -22.39 -6.87 4.46
C LEU A 29 -21.40 -5.75 4.71
N ASP A 30 -21.33 -5.31 5.96
CA ASP A 30 -20.32 -4.40 6.45
C ASP A 30 -18.99 -5.13 6.63
N ILE A 31 -17.98 -4.69 5.90
CA ILE A 31 -16.61 -5.19 5.98
C ILE A 31 -15.74 -4.11 6.59
N ALA A 32 -15.15 -4.40 7.74
CA ALA A 32 -14.34 -3.49 8.53
C ALA A 32 -12.83 -3.73 8.39
N ASP A 33 -12.42 -4.90 7.89
CA ASP A 33 -11.00 -5.22 7.70
C ASP A 33 -10.80 -6.37 6.70
N ILE A 34 -9.55 -6.57 6.32
CA ILE A 34 -9.06 -7.69 5.53
C ILE A 34 -8.02 -8.51 6.32
N ARG A 35 -8.22 -9.82 6.39
CA ARG A 35 -7.37 -10.74 7.17
C ARG A 35 -7.07 -12.03 6.42
N SER A 36 -6.02 -12.74 6.83
CA SER A 36 -5.82 -14.13 6.42
C SER A 36 -6.96 -15.00 6.95
N ILE A 37 -7.08 -16.22 6.42
CA ILE A 37 -8.13 -17.15 6.80
C ILE A 37 -8.01 -17.62 8.27
N GLU A 38 -6.80 -17.59 8.82
CA GLU A 38 -6.51 -17.93 10.23
C GLU A 38 -7.01 -16.86 11.21
N ASP A 39 -6.82 -15.58 10.87
CA ASP A 39 -7.06 -14.44 11.78
C ASP A 39 -8.38 -13.71 11.50
N ALA A 40 -9.13 -14.15 10.49
CA ALA A 40 -10.38 -13.51 10.11
C ALA A 40 -11.49 -13.74 11.14
N GLU A 41 -12.16 -12.64 11.49
CA GLU A 41 -13.32 -12.59 12.38
C GLU A 41 -14.55 -12.07 11.63
N ASN A 42 -15.68 -11.99 12.33
CA ASN A 42 -16.89 -11.40 11.76
C ASN A 42 -16.63 -9.93 11.41
N GLY A 43 -17.09 -9.51 10.23
CA GLY A 43 -16.79 -8.20 9.65
C GLY A 43 -15.48 -8.17 8.86
N HIS A 44 -14.70 -9.26 8.81
CA HIS A 44 -13.52 -9.33 7.96
C HIS A 44 -13.81 -10.04 6.64
N ILE A 45 -13.15 -9.58 5.58
CA ILE A 45 -13.03 -10.32 4.31
C ILE A 45 -11.68 -11.03 4.27
N THR A 46 -11.67 -12.26 3.76
CA THR A 46 -10.44 -13.01 3.49
C THR A 46 -10.32 -13.36 2.01
N PHE A 47 -9.26 -14.05 1.60
CA PHE A 47 -9.14 -14.59 0.25
C PHE A 47 -8.71 -16.04 0.28
N MET A 48 -9.02 -16.77 -0.79
CA MET A 48 -8.60 -18.14 -0.94
C MET A 48 -8.32 -18.47 -2.39
N THR A 49 -7.15 -19.06 -2.64
CA THR A 49 -6.72 -19.53 -3.96
C THR A 49 -6.74 -21.06 -4.08
N ASN A 50 -6.81 -21.79 -2.97
CA ASN A 50 -6.75 -23.25 -2.96
C ASN A 50 -7.93 -23.86 -2.21
N ARG A 51 -8.71 -24.70 -2.91
CA ARG A 51 -9.89 -25.39 -2.37
C ARG A 51 -9.61 -26.26 -1.14
N LYS A 52 -8.37 -26.68 -0.91
CA LYS A 52 -7.99 -27.47 0.29
C LYS A 52 -8.26 -26.75 1.62
N TYR A 53 -8.44 -25.42 1.59
CA TYR A 53 -8.74 -24.61 2.77
C TYR A 53 -10.26 -24.35 2.95
N LEU A 54 -11.13 -25.01 2.17
CA LEU A 54 -12.58 -24.87 2.28
C LEU A 54 -13.08 -25.22 3.70
N ASP A 55 -12.59 -26.33 4.28
CA ASP A 55 -12.98 -26.74 5.63
C ASP A 55 -12.60 -25.70 6.69
N GLN A 56 -11.43 -25.07 6.52
CA GLN A 56 -10.95 -23.99 7.39
C GLN A 56 -11.81 -22.74 7.21
N LEU A 57 -12.20 -22.42 5.97
CA LEU A 57 -13.08 -21.29 5.70
C LEU A 57 -14.44 -21.50 6.36
N GLN A 58 -15.05 -22.68 6.20
CA GLN A 58 -16.35 -22.99 6.77
C GLN A 58 -16.36 -22.94 8.31
N LYS A 59 -15.29 -23.43 8.95
CA LYS A 59 -15.12 -23.35 10.41
C LYS A 59 -14.69 -21.96 10.89
N GLY A 60 -14.14 -21.15 9.99
CA GLY A 60 -13.64 -19.81 10.27
C GLY A 60 -14.74 -18.76 10.40
N ARG A 61 -14.37 -17.59 10.93
CA ARG A 61 -15.30 -16.51 11.28
C ARG A 61 -15.36 -15.37 10.25
N ALA A 62 -14.62 -15.45 9.14
CA ALA A 62 -14.72 -14.46 8.07
C ALA A 62 -16.17 -14.26 7.61
N SER A 63 -16.57 -13.02 7.36
CA SER A 63 -17.90 -12.69 6.81
C SER A 63 -17.98 -12.90 5.31
N ALA A 64 -16.86 -12.71 4.60
CA ALA A 64 -16.80 -12.88 3.16
C ALA A 64 -15.44 -13.43 2.70
N VAL A 65 -15.39 -13.96 1.47
CA VAL A 65 -14.18 -14.50 0.86
C VAL A 65 -14.00 -14.03 -0.59
N ILE A 66 -12.78 -13.67 -0.96
CA ILE A 66 -12.38 -13.42 -2.36
C ILE A 66 -11.89 -14.74 -2.97
N VAL A 67 -12.47 -15.13 -4.10
CA VAL A 67 -12.19 -16.43 -4.76
C VAL A 67 -12.08 -16.28 -6.28
N GLU A 68 -11.37 -17.20 -6.92
CA GLU A 68 -11.24 -17.20 -8.39
C GLU A 68 -12.52 -17.69 -9.08
N LYS A 69 -13.14 -18.69 -8.46
CA LYS A 69 -14.35 -19.37 -8.92
C LYS A 69 -15.25 -19.58 -7.72
N GLU A 70 -16.54 -19.62 -7.98
CA GLU A 70 -17.55 -19.92 -6.98
C GLU A 70 -17.23 -21.19 -6.19
N MET A 71 -17.49 -21.12 -4.89
CA MET A 71 -17.24 -22.19 -3.94
C MET A 71 -18.49 -22.57 -3.15
N ASP A 72 -18.52 -23.81 -2.67
CA ASP A 72 -19.60 -24.37 -1.88
C ASP A 72 -19.44 -23.96 -0.40
N THR A 73 -19.93 -22.77 -0.07
CA THR A 73 -19.88 -22.19 1.27
C THR A 73 -21.05 -21.22 1.46
N ASP A 74 -21.55 -21.13 2.69
CA ASP A 74 -22.60 -20.19 3.09
C ASP A 74 -22.11 -18.75 3.24
N LYS A 75 -20.79 -18.52 3.15
CA LYS A 75 -20.21 -17.18 3.22
C LYS A 75 -20.41 -16.42 1.91
N SER A 76 -20.65 -15.12 1.99
CA SER A 76 -20.65 -14.25 0.81
C SER A 76 -19.28 -14.27 0.13
N GLN A 77 -19.28 -14.18 -1.20
CA GLN A 77 -18.09 -14.35 -2.02
C GLN A 77 -17.95 -13.16 -2.98
N ILE A 78 -16.72 -12.72 -3.21
CA ILE A 78 -16.39 -11.91 -4.37
C ILE A 78 -15.58 -12.77 -5.34
N ILE A 79 -16.14 -12.99 -6.52
CA ILE A 79 -15.54 -13.80 -7.57
C ILE A 79 -14.73 -12.87 -8.50
N VAL A 80 -13.43 -13.12 -8.65
CA VAL A 80 -12.48 -12.31 -9.44
C VAL A 80 -11.51 -13.20 -10.21
N VAL A 81 -10.99 -12.71 -11.34
CA VAL A 81 -10.02 -13.50 -12.15
C VAL A 81 -8.68 -13.71 -11.42
N ASN A 82 -8.24 -12.77 -10.57
CA ASN A 82 -6.99 -12.86 -9.83
C ASN A 82 -7.19 -12.48 -8.35
N PRO A 83 -7.49 -13.47 -7.48
CA PRO A 83 -7.75 -13.22 -6.06
C PRO A 83 -6.58 -12.59 -5.31
N ALA A 84 -5.34 -12.92 -5.66
CA ALA A 84 -4.16 -12.37 -4.99
C ALA A 84 -3.99 -10.87 -5.30
N LEU A 85 -4.15 -10.47 -6.57
CA LEU A 85 -4.12 -9.06 -6.94
C LEU A 85 -5.30 -8.29 -6.33
N ALA A 86 -6.49 -8.90 -6.31
CA ALA A 86 -7.66 -8.32 -5.67
C ALA A 86 -7.42 -8.10 -4.16
N PHE A 87 -6.90 -9.10 -3.47
CA PHE A 87 -6.53 -8.99 -2.06
C PHE A 87 -5.54 -7.85 -1.81
N ALA A 88 -4.48 -7.73 -2.63
CA ALA A 88 -3.52 -6.64 -2.51
C ALA A 88 -4.17 -5.25 -2.69
N ARG A 89 -5.15 -5.11 -3.59
CA ARG A 89 -5.90 -3.86 -3.79
C ARG A 89 -6.79 -3.52 -2.59
N VAL A 90 -7.48 -4.50 -2.03
CA VAL A 90 -8.28 -4.30 -0.81
C VAL A 90 -7.35 -3.96 0.37
N LEU A 91 -6.23 -4.66 0.51
CA LEU A 91 -5.24 -4.37 1.55
C LEU A 91 -4.71 -2.94 1.45
N ALA A 92 -4.33 -2.47 0.25
CA ALA A 92 -3.90 -1.09 0.03
C ALA A 92 -4.98 -0.05 0.35
N HIS A 93 -6.25 -0.43 0.27
CA HIS A 93 -7.38 0.45 0.61
C HIS A 93 -7.59 0.56 2.13
N PHE A 94 -7.59 -0.56 2.86
CA PHE A 94 -7.71 -0.57 4.32
C PHE A 94 -6.45 -0.07 5.03
N TYR A 95 -5.28 -0.25 4.40
CA TYR A 95 -3.97 0.13 4.92
C TYR A 95 -3.23 1.02 3.90
N PRO A 96 -3.73 2.24 3.63
CA PRO A 96 -3.04 3.14 2.72
C PRO A 96 -1.66 3.48 3.27
N GLU A 97 -0.63 3.39 2.41
CA GLU A 97 0.71 3.80 2.78
C GLU A 97 0.68 5.24 3.29
N THR A 98 1.13 5.44 4.53
CA THR A 98 1.30 6.79 5.05
C THR A 98 2.54 7.40 4.42
N ARG A 99 2.34 8.17 3.36
CA ARG A 99 3.41 9.04 2.84
C ARG A 99 3.63 10.17 3.85
N PRO A 100 4.88 10.44 4.26
CA PRO A 100 5.15 11.60 5.07
C PRO A 100 4.82 12.85 4.26
N GLU A 101 4.21 13.83 4.91
CA GLU A 101 3.87 15.11 4.28
C GLU A 101 5.11 15.73 3.63
N PRO A 102 4.98 16.31 2.42
CA PRO A 102 6.08 16.98 1.75
C PRO A 102 6.70 18.07 2.61
N GLN A 103 7.97 17.88 2.94
CA GLN A 103 8.76 18.85 3.70
C GLN A 103 10.25 18.50 3.58
N VAL A 104 11.08 19.51 3.78
CA VAL A 104 12.51 19.31 4.04
C VAL A 104 12.72 19.46 5.55
N ALA A 105 13.14 18.38 6.21
CA ALA A 105 13.40 18.40 7.63
C ALA A 105 14.52 19.40 7.96
N PRO A 106 14.41 20.20 9.04
CA PRO A 106 15.44 21.18 9.41
C PRO A 106 16.83 20.59 9.68
N THR A 107 16.90 19.28 9.97
CA THR A 107 18.16 18.55 10.21
C THR A 107 18.73 17.87 8.96
N ALA A 108 18.08 18.01 7.80
CA ALA A 108 18.63 17.56 6.54
C ALA A 108 19.75 18.51 6.08
N VAL A 109 20.82 17.94 5.52
CA VAL A 109 21.95 18.69 4.98
C VAL A 109 21.88 18.63 3.47
N LEU A 110 21.74 19.79 2.82
CA LEU A 110 21.73 19.92 1.37
C LEU A 110 23.01 20.61 0.89
N GLY A 111 23.67 20.01 -0.10
CA GLY A 111 24.80 20.58 -0.80
C GLY A 111 24.42 21.77 -1.70
N LYS A 112 25.39 22.27 -2.44
CA LYS A 112 25.21 23.39 -3.38
C LYS A 112 24.44 22.94 -4.60
N ASN A 113 23.61 23.84 -5.14
CA ASN A 113 22.87 23.64 -6.39
C ASN A 113 21.96 22.39 -6.39
N VAL A 114 21.49 21.95 -5.23
CA VAL A 114 20.46 20.90 -5.14
C VAL A 114 19.16 21.41 -5.73
N LYS A 115 18.54 20.60 -6.59
CA LYS A 115 17.25 20.89 -7.20
C LYS A 115 16.23 19.88 -6.69
N LEU A 116 15.19 20.38 -6.04
CA LEU A 116 14.07 19.58 -5.57
C LEU A 116 12.85 19.84 -6.48
N GLY A 117 12.17 18.76 -6.83
CA GLY A 117 10.86 18.80 -7.47
C GLY A 117 9.75 19.27 -6.52
N LYS A 118 8.52 19.18 -6.99
CA LYS A 118 7.31 19.44 -6.20
C LYS A 118 7.05 18.30 -5.24
N ASP A 119 6.51 18.62 -4.07
CA ASP A 119 6.04 17.66 -3.09
C ASP A 119 7.09 16.60 -2.67
N VAL A 120 8.37 16.99 -2.65
CA VAL A 120 9.47 16.15 -2.18
C VAL A 120 9.50 16.10 -0.66
N THR A 121 9.69 14.91 -0.12
CA THR A 121 9.89 14.67 1.31
C THR A 121 11.35 14.34 1.58
N VAL A 122 12.04 15.18 2.34
CA VAL A 122 13.40 14.94 2.82
C VAL A 122 13.36 14.81 4.35
N SER A 123 13.50 13.58 4.83
CA SER A 123 13.39 13.25 6.26
C SER A 123 14.60 13.76 7.08
N PRO A 124 14.52 13.72 8.43
CA PRO A 124 15.64 14.06 9.29
C PRO A 124 16.91 13.28 8.96
N LEU A 125 18.07 13.94 9.10
CA LEU A 125 19.40 13.33 8.94
C LEU A 125 19.72 12.84 7.52
N VAL A 126 18.92 13.24 6.52
CA VAL A 126 19.29 13.01 5.12
C VAL A 126 20.44 13.94 4.73
N VAL A 127 21.43 13.41 4.02
CA VAL A 127 22.57 14.16 3.48
C VAL A 127 22.53 14.09 1.96
N VAL A 128 22.48 15.26 1.31
CA VAL A 128 22.48 15.39 -0.14
C VAL A 128 23.72 16.14 -0.58
N GLY A 129 24.51 15.54 -1.47
CA GLY A 129 25.71 16.13 -2.05
C GLY A 129 25.43 17.24 -3.06
N ASP A 130 26.49 17.74 -3.69
CA ASP A 130 26.41 18.89 -4.59
C ASP A 130 25.83 18.51 -5.96
N ASN A 131 25.07 19.44 -6.55
CA ASN A 131 24.50 19.33 -7.91
C ASN A 131 23.57 18.11 -8.10
N VAL A 132 22.87 17.71 -7.04
CA VAL A 132 21.88 16.63 -7.08
C VAL A 132 20.54 17.15 -7.59
N THR A 133 19.83 16.34 -8.39
CA THR A 133 18.44 16.60 -8.79
C THR A 133 17.53 15.51 -8.24
N ILE A 134 16.47 15.91 -7.55
CA ILE A 134 15.46 15.03 -6.96
C ILE A 134 14.11 15.37 -7.61
N GLY A 135 13.48 14.38 -8.24
CA GLY A 135 12.21 14.52 -8.95
C GLY A 135 11.00 14.71 -8.04
N ASP A 136 9.86 15.06 -8.64
CA ASP A 136 8.60 15.32 -7.95
C ASP A 136 8.14 14.12 -7.11
N GLU A 137 7.47 14.37 -5.98
CA GLU A 137 6.89 13.36 -5.09
C GLU A 137 7.90 12.31 -4.56
N THR A 138 9.20 12.59 -4.63
CA THR A 138 10.25 11.70 -4.12
C THR A 138 10.30 11.75 -2.59
N VAL A 139 10.41 10.59 -1.96
CA VAL A 139 10.54 10.44 -0.51
C VAL A 139 11.92 9.89 -0.16
N LEU A 140 12.68 10.68 0.59
CA LEU A 140 13.95 10.29 1.20
C LEU A 140 13.71 10.05 2.69
N HIS A 141 13.81 8.80 3.13
CA HIS A 141 13.65 8.43 4.53
C HIS A 141 14.89 8.79 5.38
N PRO A 142 14.79 8.73 6.73
CA PRO A 142 15.88 9.17 7.60
C PRO A 142 17.21 8.49 7.32
N GLY A 143 18.30 9.27 7.40
CA GLY A 143 19.66 8.76 7.24
C GLY A 143 20.07 8.40 5.80
N VAL A 144 19.23 8.68 4.80
CA VAL A 144 19.62 8.52 3.38
C VAL A 144 20.80 9.43 3.06
N VAL A 145 21.80 8.90 2.35
CA VAL A 145 22.98 9.64 1.89
C VAL A 145 23.04 9.62 0.37
N ILE A 146 23.06 10.79 -0.26
CA ILE A 146 23.11 10.95 -1.70
C ILE A 146 24.41 11.66 -2.07
N GLY A 147 25.29 11.00 -2.81
CA GLY A 147 26.53 11.59 -3.31
C GLY A 147 26.30 12.64 -4.40
N ASP A 148 27.35 13.40 -4.73
CA ASP A 148 27.26 14.50 -5.70
C ASP A 148 26.76 14.04 -7.08
N ARG A 149 26.12 14.95 -7.81
CA ARG A 149 25.68 14.77 -9.21
C ARG A 149 24.71 13.61 -9.43
N CYS A 150 24.07 13.10 -8.37
CA CYS A 150 23.01 12.11 -8.50
C CYS A 150 21.75 12.73 -9.14
N ARG A 151 20.97 11.86 -9.79
CA ARG A 151 19.65 12.19 -10.34
C ARG A 151 18.66 11.14 -9.89
N ILE A 152 17.63 11.56 -9.18
CA ILE A 152 16.53 10.69 -8.74
C ILE A 152 15.28 11.15 -9.49
N GLY A 153 14.64 10.22 -10.19
CA GLY A 153 13.40 10.45 -10.91
C GLY A 153 12.20 10.71 -9.99
N ASN A 154 11.05 10.97 -10.59
CA ASN A 154 9.81 11.26 -9.88
C ASN A 154 9.27 10.02 -9.16
N GLY A 155 8.63 10.23 -8.01
CA GLY A 155 7.97 9.19 -7.21
C GLY A 155 8.94 8.19 -6.56
N GLY A 156 10.25 8.49 -6.54
CA GLY A 156 11.24 7.61 -5.95
C GLY A 156 11.06 7.49 -4.43
N ILE A 157 11.20 6.29 -3.87
CA ILE A 157 11.18 6.06 -2.42
C ILE A 157 12.51 5.43 -2.01
N LEU A 158 13.33 6.19 -1.30
CA LEU A 158 14.58 5.71 -0.71
C LEU A 158 14.34 5.45 0.76
N HIS A 159 14.33 4.17 1.15
CA HIS A 159 14.16 3.72 2.53
C HIS A 159 15.33 4.12 3.45
N PRO A 160 15.16 4.04 4.79
CA PRO A 160 16.15 4.53 5.74
C PRO A 160 17.55 3.98 5.47
N ASN A 161 18.56 4.84 5.62
CA ASN A 161 19.98 4.51 5.47
C ASN A 161 20.44 4.03 4.08
N VAL A 162 19.62 4.19 3.04
CA VAL A 162 20.08 3.97 1.65
C VAL A 162 21.20 4.96 1.30
N THR A 163 22.27 4.46 0.68
CA THR A 163 23.40 5.28 0.21
C THR A 163 23.52 5.21 -1.31
N LEU A 164 23.50 6.37 -1.97
CA LEU A 164 23.81 6.50 -3.39
C LEU A 164 25.20 7.11 -3.57
N TYR A 165 26.04 6.45 -4.36
CA TYR A 165 27.34 7.00 -4.73
C TYR A 165 27.22 8.07 -5.80
N GLN A 166 28.25 8.91 -5.90
CA GLN A 166 28.35 10.01 -6.84
C GLN A 166 27.93 9.61 -8.27
N GLY A 167 27.09 10.42 -8.90
CA GLY A 167 26.66 10.24 -10.29
C GLY A 167 25.64 9.12 -10.50
N THR A 168 25.08 8.53 -9.43
CA THR A 168 24.01 7.54 -9.56
C THR A 168 22.76 8.15 -10.20
N VAL A 169 22.14 7.41 -11.10
CA VAL A 169 20.88 7.78 -11.75
C VAL A 169 19.81 6.74 -11.42
N ILE A 170 18.73 7.18 -10.78
CA ILE A 170 17.52 6.39 -10.52
C ILE A 170 16.41 6.93 -11.43
N GLY A 171 15.71 6.03 -12.13
CA GLY A 171 14.58 6.36 -12.99
C GLY A 171 13.32 6.80 -12.22
N ASN A 172 12.21 6.92 -12.94
CA ASN A 172 10.90 7.24 -12.35
C ASN A 172 10.20 5.97 -11.86
N HIS A 173 9.29 6.13 -10.90
CA HIS A 173 8.30 5.13 -10.51
C HIS A 173 7.04 5.18 -11.41
#